data_AF-A0A6L7EQN9-F1
#
_entry.id   AF-A0A6L7EQN9-F1
#
_cell.length_a   1.000
_cell.length_b   1.000
_cell.length_c   1.000
_cell.angle_alpha   90.00
_cell.angle_beta   90.00
_cell.angle_gamma   90.00
#
_symmetry.space_group_name_H-M   'P 1'
#
loop_
_entity.id
_entity.type
_entity.pdbx_description
1 polymer ?
#
loop_
_entity_poly.entity_id
_entity_poly.type
_entity_poly.pdbx_seq_one_letter_code
_entity_poly.pdbx_strand_id
1 'polypeptide(L)'
;MRLRLVAPLVAGLLGIVGGVTTAVVTAAPEDPLGLGVALRDVSCTGQAVSVLASGASVAGLRNAVVNASAANGPVHYLRTADSCATSWTGDNSSATAAGERPDYVVYQGPYATPREPCGTRMKGAARRGGVVLLREGAEVVQCLCELPDTDGPELSVGTEETAESRAWVRLLQVMLNDEDPEDFPRRAITGEYDATTAAVVSTYQDRAPGQVTEDGVVDTTTWRILAGRLCS
;
A
#
# COMPACT_ATOMS: atom_id res chain seq x y z
N MET A 1 -25.77 -49.93 56.98
CA MET A 1 -27.15 -50.28 56.55
C MET A 1 -27.18 -50.34 55.03
N ARG A 2 -27.69 -51.44 54.46
CA ARG A 2 -27.96 -51.64 53.02
C ARG A 2 -29.37 -51.15 52.68
N LEU A 3 -29.58 -50.59 51.48
CA LEU A 3 -30.71 -50.81 50.53
C LEU A 3 -30.56 -49.79 49.37
N ARG A 4 -30.11 -50.18 48.16
CA ARG A 4 -30.87 -50.73 47.00
C ARG A 4 -32.01 -49.85 46.45
N LEU A 5 -31.75 -49.35 45.22
CA LEU A 5 -32.59 -49.21 44.02
C LEU A 5 -34.01 -48.59 44.14
N VAL A 6 -34.36 -47.70 43.21
CA VAL A 6 -35.23 -47.95 42.04
C VAL A 6 -35.38 -46.64 41.25
N ALA A 7 -35.07 -46.67 39.96
CA ALA A 7 -35.45 -45.64 38.99
C ALA A 7 -36.85 -45.97 38.42
N PRO A 8 -37.64 -44.95 38.05
CA PRO A 8 -38.57 -45.10 36.94
C PRO A 8 -38.25 -44.13 35.81
N LEU A 9 -38.02 -44.73 34.64
CA LEU A 9 -38.33 -44.21 33.32
C LEU A 9 -39.70 -43.51 33.33
N VAL A 10 -39.74 -42.25 32.87
CA VAL A 10 -40.97 -41.65 32.31
C VAL A 10 -40.60 -41.06 30.96
N ALA A 11 -41.05 -41.75 29.92
CA ALA A 11 -41.06 -41.29 28.55
C ALA A 11 -42.32 -40.44 28.29
N GLY A 12 -42.16 -39.39 27.50
CA GLY A 12 -43.20 -38.87 26.61
C GLY A 12 -44.10 -37.77 27.16
N LEU A 13 -43.79 -36.53 26.78
CA LEU A 13 -44.84 -35.64 26.29
C LEU A 13 -44.29 -34.67 25.24
N LEU A 14 -44.74 -34.92 24.01
CA LEU A 14 -44.66 -34.03 22.85
C LEU A 14 -45.33 -32.69 23.21
N GLY A 15 -44.52 -31.70 23.54
CA GLY A 15 -44.90 -30.30 23.56
C GLY A 15 -44.27 -29.62 22.36
N ILE A 16 -45.12 -29.11 21.46
CA ILE A 16 -44.77 -28.37 20.25
C ILE A 16 -43.77 -27.27 20.63
N VAL A 17 -42.49 -27.50 20.34
CA VAL A 17 -41.47 -26.45 20.39
C VAL A 17 -41.80 -25.54 19.23
N GLY A 18 -42.45 -24.42 19.53
CA GLY A 18 -42.61 -23.31 18.60
C GLY A 18 -41.22 -22.91 18.14
N GLY A 19 -40.84 -23.41 16.96
CA GLY A 19 -39.62 -23.02 16.28
C GLY A 19 -39.73 -21.55 15.97
N VAL A 20 -39.17 -20.72 16.84
CA VAL A 20 -38.50 -19.51 16.37
C VAL A 20 -37.39 -20.03 15.47
N THR A 21 -37.70 -20.13 14.17
CA THR A 21 -36.70 -19.97 13.14
C THR A 21 -36.05 -18.64 13.47
N THR A 22 -34.92 -18.69 14.20
CA THR A 22 -33.91 -17.66 14.06
C THR A 22 -33.58 -17.69 12.59
N ALA A 23 -34.28 -16.85 11.83
CA ALA A 23 -33.82 -16.42 10.53
C ALA A 23 -32.43 -15.89 10.84
N VAL A 24 -31.42 -16.70 10.52
CA VAL A 24 -30.07 -16.22 10.37
C VAL A 24 -30.23 -15.20 9.27
N VAL A 25 -30.43 -13.94 9.66
CA VAL A 25 -30.29 -12.80 8.78
C VAL A 25 -28.82 -12.83 8.44
N THR A 26 -28.47 -13.65 7.44
CA THR A 26 -27.20 -13.51 6.73
C THR A 26 -27.33 -12.15 6.09
N ALA A 27 -26.84 -11.12 6.81
CA ALA A 27 -26.66 -9.81 6.24
C ALA A 27 -26.00 -10.03 4.87
N ALA A 28 -26.63 -9.49 3.83
CA ALA A 28 -26.05 -9.53 2.50
C ALA A 28 -24.58 -9.11 2.61
N PRO A 29 -23.65 -9.78 1.90
CA PRO A 29 -22.23 -9.51 2.06
C PRO A 29 -22.02 -8.01 1.94
N GLU A 30 -21.32 -7.42 2.92
CA GLU A 30 -20.88 -6.02 3.00
C GLU A 30 -19.85 -5.73 1.88
N ASP A 31 -20.14 -6.16 0.66
CA ASP A 31 -19.29 -6.13 -0.51
C ASP A 31 -20.09 -5.63 -1.71
N PRO A 32 -20.52 -4.34 -1.72
CA PRO A 32 -21.30 -3.76 -2.81
C PRO A 32 -20.64 -3.87 -4.20
N LEU A 33 -19.32 -4.02 -4.25
CA LEU A 33 -18.56 -4.16 -5.49
C LEU A 33 -18.28 -5.63 -5.90
N GLY A 34 -18.63 -6.61 -5.05
CA GLY A 34 -18.34 -8.02 -5.30
C GLY A 34 -16.85 -8.30 -5.51
N LEU A 35 -15.98 -7.66 -4.72
CA LEU A 35 -14.52 -7.83 -4.78
C LEU A 35 -14.03 -9.09 -4.07
N GLY A 36 -14.86 -9.73 -3.23
CA GLY A 36 -14.48 -10.90 -2.44
C GLY A 36 -13.65 -10.56 -1.19
N VAL A 37 -13.61 -9.29 -0.81
CA VAL A 37 -12.97 -8.75 0.39
C VAL A 37 -13.95 -7.84 1.12
N ALA A 38 -13.76 -7.62 2.43
CA ALA A 38 -14.70 -6.81 3.21
C ALA A 38 -14.56 -5.30 2.90
N LEU A 39 -15.70 -4.61 2.77
CA LEU A 39 -15.76 -3.15 2.83
C LEU A 39 -15.51 -2.71 4.29
N ARG A 40 -14.48 -1.91 4.50
CA ARG A 40 -14.09 -1.40 5.82
C ARG A 40 -13.61 0.04 5.71
N ASP A 41 -14.51 0.97 5.99
CA ASP A 41 -14.19 2.39 6.08
C ASP A 41 -13.26 2.66 7.28
N VAL A 42 -12.33 3.61 7.14
CA VAL A 42 -11.29 3.88 8.16
C VAL A 42 -11.31 5.34 8.63
N SER A 43 -11.21 5.54 9.95
CA SER A 43 -11.13 6.87 10.57
C SER A 43 -9.70 7.44 10.53
N CYS A 44 -9.55 8.75 10.76
CA CYS A 44 -8.24 9.40 10.84
C CYS A 44 -7.54 9.10 12.18
N THR A 45 -6.81 7.99 12.25
CA THR A 45 -6.14 7.51 13.47
C THR A 45 -4.66 7.90 13.58
N GLY A 46 -4.07 8.48 12.53
CA GLY A 46 -2.63 8.70 12.41
C GLY A 46 -1.82 7.45 12.01
N GLN A 47 -2.48 6.30 11.86
CA GLN A 47 -1.86 5.06 11.38
C GLN A 47 -1.59 5.11 9.87
N ALA A 48 -0.78 4.19 9.36
CA ALA A 48 -0.49 4.09 7.93
C ALA A 48 -1.32 3.01 7.24
N VAL A 49 -1.59 3.16 5.95
CA VAL A 49 -2.20 2.13 5.10
C VAL A 49 -1.41 2.00 3.80
N SER A 50 -1.33 0.78 3.28
CA SER A 50 -0.79 0.53 1.94
C SER A 50 -1.95 0.51 0.95
N VAL A 51 -2.03 1.54 0.10
CA VAL A 51 -2.99 1.62 -0.99
C VAL A 51 -2.51 0.70 -2.11
N LEU A 52 -3.35 -0.21 -2.55
CA LEU A 52 -3.03 -1.20 -3.60
C LEU A 52 -3.62 -0.80 -4.97
N ALA A 53 -4.80 -0.19 -4.95
CA ALA A 53 -5.45 0.42 -6.11
C ALA A 53 -6.53 1.40 -5.65
N SER A 54 -6.89 2.34 -6.52
CA SER A 54 -7.99 3.29 -6.29
C SER A 54 -8.76 3.54 -7.59
N GLY A 55 -10.01 3.99 -7.45
CA GLY A 55 -10.88 4.40 -8.57
C GLY A 55 -12.30 3.86 -8.44
N ALA A 56 -13.09 4.01 -9.51
CA ALA A 56 -14.49 3.60 -9.57
C ALA A 56 -14.70 2.23 -10.24
N SER A 57 -13.70 1.71 -10.98
CA SER A 57 -13.88 0.50 -11.79
C SER A 57 -13.65 -0.79 -10.98
N VAL A 58 -14.66 -1.67 -10.95
CA VAL A 58 -14.58 -2.99 -10.30
C VAL A 58 -13.42 -3.82 -10.85
N ALA A 59 -13.18 -3.77 -12.16
CA ALA A 59 -12.12 -4.55 -12.80
C ALA A 59 -10.71 -4.19 -12.28
N GLY A 60 -10.42 -2.89 -12.16
CA GLY A 60 -9.14 -2.41 -11.63
C GLY A 60 -8.93 -2.81 -10.16
N LEU A 61 -9.96 -2.62 -9.34
CA LEU A 61 -9.92 -2.96 -7.90
C LEU A 61 -9.80 -4.48 -7.68
N ARG A 62 -10.56 -5.29 -8.43
CA ARG A 62 -10.49 -6.76 -8.33
C ARG A 62 -9.11 -7.30 -8.69
N ASN A 63 -8.47 -6.75 -9.71
CA ASN A 63 -7.10 -7.15 -10.07
C ASN A 63 -6.12 -6.87 -8.92
N ALA A 64 -6.26 -5.75 -8.21
CA ALA A 64 -5.43 -5.46 -7.05
C ALA A 64 -5.65 -6.46 -5.91
N VAL A 65 -6.90 -6.81 -5.61
CA VAL A 65 -7.25 -7.82 -4.59
C VAL A 65 -6.61 -9.17 -4.90
N VAL A 66 -6.78 -9.68 -6.12
CA VAL A 66 -6.23 -10.98 -6.53
C VAL A 66 -4.71 -11.02 -6.39
N ASN A 67 -4.02 -9.96 -6.81
CA ASN A 67 -2.55 -9.91 -6.75
C ASN A 67 -2.02 -9.73 -5.33
N ALA A 68 -2.71 -8.98 -4.47
CA ALA A 68 -2.25 -8.69 -3.11
C ALA A 68 -2.53 -9.81 -2.10
N SER A 69 -3.61 -10.56 -2.28
CA SER A 69 -4.03 -11.64 -1.38
C SER A 69 -2.99 -12.77 -1.28
N ALA A 70 -2.17 -12.93 -2.31
CA ALA A 70 -1.09 -13.92 -2.33
C ALA A 70 0.15 -13.48 -1.53
N ALA A 71 0.27 -12.20 -1.20
CA ALA A 71 1.54 -11.61 -0.79
C ALA A 71 1.62 -11.29 0.71
N ASN A 72 0.69 -10.53 1.31
CA ASN A 72 0.96 -9.94 2.65
C ASN A 72 -0.29 -9.53 3.46
N GLY A 73 -1.02 -10.49 4.03
CA GLY A 73 -2.05 -10.21 5.04
C GLY A 73 -3.42 -9.80 4.48
N PRO A 74 -4.37 -9.42 5.35
CA PRO A 74 -5.75 -9.18 4.96
C PRO A 74 -5.87 -7.93 4.08
N VAL A 75 -6.56 -8.10 2.95
CA VAL A 75 -6.90 -7.02 2.03
C VAL A 75 -8.34 -6.57 2.31
N HIS A 76 -8.54 -5.27 2.33
CA HIS A 76 -9.84 -4.62 2.49
C HIS A 76 -10.06 -3.64 1.36
N TYR A 77 -11.28 -3.15 1.25
CA TYR A 77 -11.54 -1.94 0.46
C TYR A 77 -12.43 -0.99 1.23
N LEU A 78 -12.46 0.27 0.83
CA LEU A 78 -13.24 1.32 1.49
C LEU A 78 -13.92 2.22 0.49
N ARG A 79 -14.96 2.94 0.95
CA ARG A 79 -15.50 4.11 0.25
C ARG A 79 -14.77 5.32 0.77
N THR A 80 -14.17 6.09 -0.12
CA THR A 80 -13.38 7.22 0.33
C THR A 80 -14.28 8.29 0.96
N ALA A 81 -15.49 8.53 0.44
CA ALA A 81 -16.44 9.51 0.98
C ALA A 81 -16.77 9.28 2.48
N ASP A 82 -16.75 8.02 2.92
CA ASP A 82 -17.07 7.60 4.29
C ASP A 82 -15.82 7.36 5.16
N SER A 83 -14.62 7.60 4.61
CA SER A 83 -13.33 7.35 5.26
C SER A 83 -12.52 8.63 5.46
N CYS A 84 -11.42 8.52 6.22
CA CYS A 84 -10.49 9.61 6.52
C CYS A 84 -10.16 10.44 5.26
N ALA A 85 -10.25 11.76 5.38
CA ALA A 85 -10.01 12.71 4.28
C ALA A 85 -8.52 12.91 4.02
N THR A 86 -7.81 11.84 3.68
CA THR A 86 -6.39 11.82 3.32
C THR A 86 -6.19 11.72 1.80
N SER A 87 -4.96 11.87 1.31
CA SER A 87 -4.61 11.65 -0.10
C SER A 87 -4.64 10.16 -0.44
N TRP A 88 -5.78 9.68 -0.94
CA TRP A 88 -5.99 8.28 -1.31
C TRP A 88 -5.36 7.85 -2.64
N THR A 89 -4.86 8.80 -3.43
CA THR A 89 -4.10 8.52 -4.64
C THR A 89 -2.63 8.50 -4.28
N GLY A 90 -2.01 7.33 -4.37
CA GLY A 90 -0.55 7.21 -4.28
C GLY A 90 0.14 7.97 -5.41
N ASP A 91 1.45 8.09 -5.29
CA ASP A 91 2.34 8.78 -6.22
C ASP A 91 1.97 8.46 -7.67
N ASN A 92 1.45 9.47 -8.37
CA ASN A 92 1.50 9.57 -9.83
C ASN A 92 0.59 8.68 -10.69
N SER A 93 -0.40 7.95 -10.16
CA SER A 93 -1.49 7.47 -11.03
C SER A 93 -2.43 8.61 -11.32
N SER A 94 -2.20 9.31 -12.45
CA SER A 94 -3.14 10.22 -13.13
C SER A 94 -4.26 10.67 -12.22
N ALA A 95 -4.03 11.72 -11.43
CA ALA A 95 -5.13 12.52 -10.92
C ALA A 95 -6.11 12.63 -12.07
N THR A 96 -7.29 12.05 -11.89
CA THR A 96 -8.42 12.12 -12.78
C THR A 96 -8.69 13.59 -13.04
N ALA A 97 -8.02 14.18 -14.04
CA ALA A 97 -8.08 15.54 -14.55
C ALA A 97 -8.19 16.75 -13.56
N ALA A 98 -8.38 16.62 -12.25
CA ALA A 98 -8.88 17.70 -11.40
C ALA A 98 -8.87 17.38 -9.88
N GLY A 99 -7.89 16.62 -9.36
CA GLY A 99 -7.84 16.34 -7.91
C GLY A 99 -9.07 15.60 -7.38
N GLU A 100 -9.76 14.85 -8.26
CA GLU A 100 -10.96 14.13 -7.89
C GLU A 100 -10.60 12.94 -7.00
N ARG A 101 -11.26 12.88 -5.84
CA ARG A 101 -11.08 11.81 -4.87
C ARG A 101 -11.66 10.51 -5.46
N PRO A 102 -10.91 9.40 -5.48
CA PRO A 102 -11.42 8.14 -6.05
C PRO A 102 -12.60 7.63 -5.22
N ASP A 103 -13.62 7.04 -5.83
CA ASP A 103 -14.78 6.51 -5.09
C ASP A 103 -14.39 5.43 -4.08
N TYR A 104 -13.51 4.52 -4.51
CA TYR A 104 -13.07 3.37 -3.72
C TYR A 104 -11.56 3.20 -3.73
N VAL A 105 -11.07 2.57 -2.66
CA VAL A 105 -9.66 2.23 -2.48
C VAL A 105 -9.56 0.79 -1.96
N VAL A 106 -8.69 -0.01 -2.57
CA VAL A 106 -8.25 -1.31 -2.04
C VAL A 106 -6.97 -1.08 -1.26
N TYR A 107 -6.90 -1.58 -0.03
CA TYR A 107 -5.77 -1.32 0.87
C TYR A 107 -5.42 -2.50 1.79
N GLN A 108 -4.24 -2.42 2.39
CA GLN A 108 -3.77 -3.26 3.52
C GLN A 108 -3.47 -2.37 4.74
N GLY A 109 -3.65 -2.94 5.94
CA GLY A 109 -3.47 -2.25 7.23
C GLY A 109 -4.79 -2.09 8.01
N PRO A 110 -4.86 -1.14 8.96
CA PRO A 110 -3.87 -0.11 9.28
C PRO A 110 -2.60 -0.65 9.96
N TYR A 111 -1.47 -0.02 9.70
CA TYR A 111 -0.16 -0.26 10.29
C TYR A 111 0.17 0.80 11.35
N ALA A 112 0.90 0.41 12.40
CA ALA A 112 1.25 1.34 13.48
C ALA A 112 2.16 2.48 13.02
N THR A 113 3.05 2.23 12.06
CA THR A 113 3.96 3.21 11.47
C THR A 113 4.05 2.99 9.95
N PRO A 114 4.51 3.98 9.17
CA PRO A 114 4.65 3.81 7.72
C PRO A 114 5.81 2.90 7.29
N ARG A 115 6.76 2.64 8.19
CA ARG A 115 7.95 1.82 7.92
C ARG A 115 7.64 0.43 7.36
N GLU A 116 6.71 -0.30 7.97
CA GLU A 116 6.34 -1.65 7.54
C GLU A 116 5.71 -1.68 6.12
N PRO A 117 4.66 -0.89 5.82
CA PRO A 117 4.11 -0.87 4.47
C PRO A 117 5.09 -0.31 3.44
N CYS A 118 5.98 0.61 3.81
CA CYS A 118 7.06 1.06 2.93
C CYS A 118 8.06 -0.04 2.60
N GLY A 119 8.53 -0.81 3.59
CA GLY A 119 9.42 -1.94 3.33
C GLY A 119 8.77 -3.01 2.45
N THR A 120 7.46 -3.22 2.61
CA THR A 120 6.69 -4.15 1.75
C THR A 120 6.56 -3.63 0.32
N ARG A 121 6.32 -2.33 0.15
CA ARG A 121 6.26 -1.67 -1.17
C ARG A 121 7.58 -1.83 -1.92
N MET A 122 8.71 -1.60 -1.24
CA MET A 122 10.02 -1.63 -1.88
C MET A 122 10.43 -3.04 -2.35
N LYS A 123 9.89 -4.09 -1.75
CA LYS A 123 10.05 -5.49 -2.21
C LYS A 123 9.30 -5.81 -3.51
N GLY A 124 8.63 -4.83 -4.14
CA GLY A 124 7.94 -4.99 -5.43
C GLY A 124 6.56 -5.66 -5.35
N ALA A 125 6.04 -5.92 -4.16
CA ALA A 125 4.72 -6.54 -3.97
C ALA A 125 3.55 -5.63 -4.38
N ALA A 126 3.72 -4.30 -4.32
CA ALA A 126 2.69 -3.30 -4.62
C ALA A 126 3.13 -2.31 -5.71
N ARG A 127 3.09 -2.77 -6.98
CA ARG A 127 3.68 -2.06 -8.14
C ARG A 127 3.11 -0.67 -8.46
N ARG A 128 1.89 -0.36 -8.04
CA ARG A 128 1.15 0.87 -8.43
C ARG A 128 0.46 1.56 -7.24
N GLY A 129 0.79 1.10 -6.04
CA GLY A 129 0.22 1.59 -4.79
C GLY A 129 0.89 2.85 -4.27
N GLY A 130 0.58 3.21 -3.03
CA GLY A 130 1.30 4.21 -2.23
C GLY A 130 1.09 3.93 -0.75
N VAL A 131 1.91 4.51 0.12
CA VAL A 131 1.70 4.43 1.57
C VAL A 131 1.09 5.75 2.02
N VAL A 132 -0.02 5.69 2.75
CA VAL A 132 -0.79 6.89 3.13
C VAL A 132 -0.96 6.91 4.64
N LEU A 133 -0.83 8.10 5.24
CA LEU A 133 -1.19 8.34 6.63
C LEU A 133 -2.67 8.65 6.76
N LEU A 134 -3.34 8.02 7.72
CA LEU A 134 -4.74 8.28 8.09
C LEU A 134 -4.84 9.56 8.92
N ARG A 135 -4.52 10.68 8.28
CA ARG A 135 -4.64 12.04 8.82
C ARG A 135 -5.28 12.93 7.75
N GLU A 136 -6.16 13.82 8.16
CA GLU A 136 -6.83 14.75 7.26
C GLU A 136 -5.80 15.62 6.52
N GLY A 137 -5.96 15.73 5.20
CA GLY A 137 -5.05 16.47 4.33
C GLY A 137 -3.62 15.94 4.30
N ALA A 138 -3.36 14.73 4.80
CA ALA A 138 -2.02 14.17 4.75
C ALA A 138 -1.63 13.83 3.31
N GLU A 139 -0.38 14.18 3.00
CA GLU A 139 0.28 13.78 1.77
C GLU A 139 0.66 12.29 1.82
N VAL A 140 0.99 11.76 0.65
CA VAL A 140 1.48 10.39 0.51
C VAL A 140 2.84 10.29 1.21
N VAL A 141 3.07 9.17 1.89
CA VAL A 141 4.33 8.91 2.59
C VAL A 141 5.43 8.63 1.58
N GLN A 142 6.49 9.43 1.65
CA GLN A 142 7.72 9.21 0.92
C GLN A 142 8.50 8.06 1.56
N CYS A 143 8.44 6.86 0.96
CA CYS A 143 8.99 5.67 1.58
C CYS A 143 10.50 5.68 1.79
N LEU A 144 11.26 6.50 1.05
CA LEU A 144 12.67 6.71 1.33
C LEU A 144 12.89 7.28 2.74
N CYS A 145 11.99 8.14 3.22
CA CYS A 145 12.10 8.80 4.52
C CYS A 145 11.79 7.89 5.70
N GLU A 146 11.19 6.73 5.44
CA GLU A 146 10.72 5.78 6.46
C GLU A 146 11.65 4.56 6.57
N LEU A 147 12.51 4.36 5.57
CA LEU A 147 13.43 3.24 5.48
C LEU A 147 14.86 3.70 5.80
N PRO A 148 15.69 2.85 6.43
CA PRO A 148 17.12 3.07 6.50
C PRO A 148 17.73 3.28 5.10
N ASP A 149 18.70 4.18 4.99
CA ASP A 149 19.50 4.38 3.78
C ASP A 149 20.23 3.11 3.34
N THR A 150 20.53 2.21 4.29
CA THR A 150 21.13 0.89 4.04
C THR A 150 20.21 -0.11 3.35
N ASP A 151 18.90 0.14 3.31
CA ASP A 151 17.94 -0.76 2.65
C ASP A 151 17.88 -0.52 1.13
N GLY A 152 18.38 0.62 0.65
CA GLY A 152 18.46 0.95 -0.77
C GLY A 152 19.51 0.09 -1.49
N PRO A 153 19.16 -0.61 -2.58
CA PRO A 153 20.12 -1.39 -3.35
C PRO A 153 21.06 -0.48 -4.14
N GLU A 154 22.20 -1.01 -4.54
CA GLU A 154 23.00 -0.37 -5.57
C GLU A 154 22.25 -0.38 -6.91
N LEU A 155 22.11 0.77 -7.55
CA LEU A 155 21.51 0.91 -8.88
C LEU A 155 22.51 1.51 -9.86
N SER A 156 22.62 0.88 -11.02
CA SER A 156 23.51 1.30 -12.10
C SER A 156 22.95 0.82 -13.45
N VAL A 157 23.53 1.30 -14.54
CA VAL A 157 23.15 0.82 -15.87
C VAL A 157 23.45 -0.68 -15.96
N GLY A 158 22.42 -1.48 -16.28
CA GLY A 158 22.52 -2.94 -16.35
C GLY A 158 22.14 -3.66 -15.05
N THR A 159 21.68 -2.96 -14.01
CA THR A 159 21.02 -3.60 -12.86
C THR A 159 19.92 -4.54 -13.33
N GLU A 160 19.87 -5.75 -12.75
CA GLU A 160 18.85 -6.74 -13.08
C GLU A 160 17.43 -6.22 -12.82
N GLU A 161 16.53 -6.39 -13.79
CA GLU A 161 15.14 -5.92 -13.70
C GLU A 161 14.23 -6.86 -12.90
N THR A 162 14.43 -6.93 -11.60
CA THR A 162 13.50 -7.60 -10.68
C THR A 162 12.28 -6.72 -10.37
N ALA A 163 11.30 -7.25 -9.63
CA ALA A 163 10.17 -6.42 -9.17
C ALA A 163 10.61 -5.40 -8.10
N GLU A 164 11.60 -5.78 -7.30
CA GLU A 164 12.18 -4.96 -6.24
C GLU A 164 13.07 -3.84 -6.82
N SER A 165 14.01 -4.17 -7.72
CA SER A 165 14.85 -3.12 -8.34
C SER A 165 13.99 -2.11 -9.09
N ARG A 166 12.96 -2.55 -9.83
CA ARG A 166 12.00 -1.63 -10.48
C ARG A 166 11.23 -0.75 -9.50
N ALA A 167 10.93 -1.23 -8.29
CA ALA A 167 10.29 -0.40 -7.26
C ALA A 167 11.25 0.69 -6.78
N TRP A 168 12.50 0.34 -6.50
CA TRP A 168 13.56 1.28 -6.12
C TRP A 168 13.88 2.30 -7.21
N VAL A 169 13.98 1.87 -8.48
CA VAL A 169 14.21 2.77 -9.60
C VAL A 169 13.04 3.73 -9.79
N ARG A 170 11.79 3.27 -9.68
CA ARG A 170 10.63 4.20 -9.75
C ARG A 170 10.64 5.21 -8.62
N LEU A 171 10.96 4.79 -7.39
CA LEU A 171 11.10 5.70 -6.27
C LEU A 171 12.16 6.77 -6.57
N LEU A 172 13.34 6.36 -7.03
CA LEU A 172 14.39 7.28 -7.46
C LEU A 172 13.89 8.28 -8.52
N GLN A 173 13.28 7.78 -9.58
CA GLN A 173 12.80 8.60 -10.69
C GLN A 173 11.69 9.58 -10.27
N VAL A 174 10.81 9.18 -9.35
CA VAL A 174 9.82 10.10 -8.74
C VAL A 174 10.52 11.20 -7.98
N MET A 175 11.54 10.88 -7.18
CA MET A 175 12.29 11.89 -6.44
C MET A 175 13.06 12.85 -7.35
N LEU A 176 13.67 12.35 -8.42
CA LEU A 176 14.31 13.19 -9.43
C LEU A 176 13.29 14.12 -10.11
N ASN A 177 12.07 13.63 -10.38
CA ASN A 177 10.98 14.46 -10.90
C ASN A 177 10.48 15.50 -9.90
N ASP A 178 10.42 15.17 -8.60
CA ASP A 178 9.97 16.09 -7.56
C ASP A 178 11.00 17.22 -7.32
N GLU A 179 12.29 16.92 -7.43
CA GLU A 179 13.37 17.93 -7.31
C GLU A 179 13.51 18.81 -8.56
N ASP A 180 13.48 18.21 -9.75
CA ASP A 180 13.67 18.93 -11.01
C ASP A 180 12.74 18.38 -12.11
N PRO A 181 11.46 18.81 -12.13
CA PRO A 181 10.47 18.30 -13.08
C PRO A 181 10.73 18.76 -14.52
N GLU A 182 11.53 19.81 -14.73
CA GLU A 182 11.91 20.29 -16.05
C GLU A 182 12.96 19.36 -16.69
N ASP A 183 14.00 19.01 -15.92
CA ASP A 183 15.08 18.13 -16.39
C ASP A 183 14.71 16.64 -16.32
N PHE A 184 13.87 16.23 -15.35
CA PHE A 184 13.39 14.86 -15.21
C PHE A 184 11.85 14.81 -15.25
N PRO A 185 11.22 14.92 -16.44
CA PRO A 185 9.77 15.00 -16.55
C PRO A 185 9.09 13.67 -16.20
N ARG A 186 7.85 13.72 -15.71
CA ARG A 186 7.05 12.53 -15.33
C ARG A 186 7.03 11.39 -16.34
N ARG A 187 7.06 11.70 -17.64
CA ARG A 187 7.10 10.70 -18.73
C ARG A 187 8.38 9.85 -18.73
N ALA A 188 9.42 10.28 -18.02
CA ALA A 188 10.68 9.55 -17.84
C ALA A 188 10.64 8.54 -16.68
N ILE A 189 9.56 8.49 -15.88
CA ILE A 189 9.38 7.52 -14.81
C ILE A 189 8.94 6.17 -15.39
N THR A 190 9.90 5.33 -15.76
CA THR A 190 9.69 4.01 -16.38
C THR A 190 9.80 2.88 -15.34
N GLY A 191 10.66 3.08 -14.34
CA GLY A 191 11.16 2.04 -13.44
C GLY A 191 12.37 1.28 -13.99
N GLU A 192 12.95 1.72 -15.10
CA GLU A 192 14.17 1.15 -15.69
C GLU A 192 15.34 2.11 -15.45
N TYR A 193 16.47 1.58 -14.96
CA TYR A 193 17.68 2.38 -14.71
C TYR A 193 18.50 2.47 -16.01
N ASP A 194 18.12 3.41 -16.86
CA ASP A 194 18.73 3.64 -18.16
C ASP A 194 19.83 4.71 -18.11
N ALA A 195 20.48 4.95 -19.26
CA ALA A 195 21.51 5.98 -19.38
C ALA A 195 20.99 7.39 -19.06
N THR A 196 19.71 7.66 -19.33
CA THR A 196 19.06 8.93 -19.00
C THR A 196 19.00 9.12 -17.49
N THR A 197 18.51 8.11 -16.76
CA THR A 197 18.45 8.12 -15.30
C THR A 197 19.84 8.28 -14.70
N ALA A 198 20.84 7.54 -15.21
CA ALA A 198 22.23 7.65 -14.74
C ALA A 198 22.82 9.05 -14.93
N ALA A 199 22.56 9.71 -16.07
CA ALA A 199 23.05 11.06 -16.33
C ALA A 199 22.45 12.11 -15.37
N VAL A 200 21.15 11.98 -15.05
CA VAL A 200 20.50 12.88 -14.08
C VAL A 200 21.01 12.59 -12.66
N VAL A 201 21.23 11.33 -12.29
CA VAL A 201 21.88 10.98 -11.02
C VAL A 201 23.27 11.59 -10.91
N SER A 202 24.09 11.49 -11.96
CA SER A 202 25.42 12.12 -11.99
C SER A 202 25.33 13.64 -11.80
N THR A 203 24.40 14.31 -12.48
CA THR A 203 24.16 15.76 -12.32
C THR A 203 23.73 16.12 -10.90
N TYR A 204 22.93 15.26 -10.26
CA TYR A 204 22.54 15.42 -8.87
C TYR A 204 23.74 15.27 -7.91
N GLN A 205 24.58 14.26 -8.16
CA GLN A 205 25.78 13.94 -7.39
C GLN A 205 26.84 15.05 -7.45
N ASP A 206 26.96 15.77 -8.57
CA ASP A 206 27.82 16.95 -8.72
C ASP A 206 27.53 18.06 -7.68
N ARG A 207 26.30 18.08 -7.15
CA ARG A 207 25.88 19.02 -6.08
C ARG A 207 26.37 18.60 -4.68
N ALA A 208 27.05 17.46 -4.55
CA ALA A 208 27.60 16.93 -3.31
C ALA A 208 29.06 16.46 -3.49
N PRO A 209 29.99 17.35 -3.90
CA PRO A 209 31.34 16.98 -4.27
C PRO A 209 32.10 16.31 -3.12
N GLY A 210 32.80 15.21 -3.43
CA GLY A 210 33.62 14.46 -2.48
C GLY A 210 32.85 13.52 -1.54
N GLN A 211 31.53 13.38 -1.71
CA GLN A 211 30.73 12.42 -0.95
C GLN A 211 30.41 11.15 -1.75
N VAL A 212 30.38 11.23 -3.08
CA VAL A 212 29.98 10.13 -3.96
C VAL A 212 31.17 9.29 -4.39
N THR A 213 30.93 8.00 -4.62
CA THR A 213 31.95 7.00 -4.95
C THR A 213 32.11 6.81 -6.46
N GLU A 214 31.00 6.78 -7.19
CA GLU A 214 30.96 6.62 -8.65
C GLU A 214 29.78 7.43 -9.25
N ASP A 215 30.06 8.16 -10.33
CA ASP A 215 29.09 9.01 -11.00
C ASP A 215 28.01 8.18 -11.70
N GLY A 216 26.75 8.55 -11.50
CA GLY A 216 25.61 7.87 -12.10
C GLY A 216 25.32 6.50 -11.49
N VAL A 217 25.95 6.13 -10.37
CA VAL A 217 25.62 4.95 -9.55
C VAL A 217 24.94 5.39 -8.27
N VAL A 218 23.79 4.79 -7.95
CA VAL A 218 23.10 5.04 -6.68
C VAL A 218 23.49 3.96 -5.68
N ASP A 219 24.42 4.29 -4.79
CA ASP A 219 24.84 3.47 -3.66
C ASP A 219 24.22 3.96 -2.34
N THR A 220 24.57 3.33 -1.21
CA THR A 220 24.13 3.76 0.13
C THR A 220 24.43 5.24 0.40
N THR A 221 25.54 5.78 -0.13
CA THR A 221 25.88 7.19 0.08
C THR A 221 24.95 8.09 -0.70
N THR A 222 24.66 7.75 -1.94
CA THR A 222 23.72 8.49 -2.79
C THR A 222 22.31 8.45 -2.21
N TRP A 223 21.85 7.29 -1.72
CA TRP A 223 20.57 7.18 -1.00
C TRP A 223 20.52 8.08 0.24
N ARG A 224 21.60 8.13 1.02
CA ARG A 224 21.69 9.01 2.20
C ARG A 224 21.60 10.49 1.81
N ILE A 225 22.26 10.89 0.73
CA ILE A 225 22.23 12.28 0.24
C ILE A 225 20.81 12.62 -0.23
N LEU A 226 20.14 11.74 -0.99
CA LEU A 226 18.75 11.90 -1.41
C LEU A 226 17.80 12.02 -0.21
N ALA A 227 17.88 11.09 0.74
CA ALA A 227 17.06 11.11 1.94
C ALA A 227 17.29 12.39 2.76
N GLY A 228 18.54 12.82 2.91
CA GLY A 228 18.89 14.03 3.65
C GLY A 228 18.32 15.32 3.07
N ARG A 229 18.04 15.38 1.75
CA ARG A 229 17.43 16.54 1.10
C ARG A 229 15.90 16.49 1.09
N LEU A 230 15.33 15.31 0.91
CA LEU A 230 13.89 15.14 0.67
C LEU A 230 13.10 14.92 1.97
N CYS A 231 13.76 14.46 3.03
CA CYS A 231 13.11 14.07 4.28
C CYS A 231 13.32 15.09 5.42
N SER A 232 13.88 16.28 5.12
CA SER A 232 14.21 17.34 6.09
C SER A 232 13.18 18.45 6.16
#